data_AF-A0A955AYB0-F1
#
_entry.id   AF-A0A955AYB0-F1
#
_cell.length_a   1.000
_cell.length_b   1.000
_cell.length_c   1.000
_cell.angle_alpha   90.00
_cell.angle_beta   90.00
_cell.angle_gamma   90.00
#
_symmetry.space_group_name_H-M   'P 1'
#
loop_
_entity.id
_entity.type
_entity.pdbx_description
1 polymer ?
#
loop_
_entity_poly.entity_id
_entity_poly.type
_entity_poly.pdbx_seq_one_letter_code
_entity_poly.pdbx_strand_id
1 'polypeptide(L)'
;MMRWFRKSSFSAPSPIGRRVFLAVAVVVGMWASVVAAQDNDPFGAPPAAGADPFGAPAARPGADPFGGAAAAAGGAGTRTAPAARVNESDPVVAAILETQPTTPSELIRAMEMMMNLGREDHAKAFLQRLVDAGLDDQAKAALEEEYGLPLFLRLLRDKTYAPQGEQFAREVIAASDKVVRDPSRLTRLLNQAAGADPIERQKAFAEFRVAGPPAAAFLVKALADVNRRRDHPAIVEALVAMGAEARGPLLGAIFAPEENTRAYAIEALGRMRVERATRYMIAPYLADDSSQRMRDSAELALRRTVGAVPSLASGRVYLRQLIDRMMSGELPGRPVEGNAVELWRWNQERQEPVAMRLPTEAARLMEAGNLAYDLLRISPEDSDYQRLALSTRLKADKILFGPDQPLPQGAGTAYAAAVAAGPDAVEEVLAAALKQNEPLAAAAAAEVLGDIGGPELLRSQGGAMSTLVRALQQPSQRLKFAAMEAILKINPRQSFVGAGFLTQALGRFAASDGVPRALVAHTHSDEARTLGAMLEYLGYETDAATTGREVFLAAARNADYDLVLIDDGLTQPNASETVQMFRKDARTARLPIGVVADFEQPEYAQRIAEADPLAVSFTAPLDT
;
A
#
# COMPACT_ATOMS: atom_id res chain seq x y z
N MET A 1 46.81 1.29 -20.60
CA MET A 1 46.51 2.41 -21.52
C MET A 1 45.05 2.30 -21.98
N MET A 2 44.49 3.30 -22.65
CA MET A 2 43.02 3.46 -22.82
C MET A 2 42.30 2.40 -23.70
N ARG A 3 41.03 2.15 -23.34
CA ARG A 3 39.80 2.04 -24.18
C ARG A 3 39.57 0.88 -25.20
N TRP A 4 38.45 0.17 -24.97
CA TRP A 4 37.31 -0.11 -25.91
C TRP A 4 37.55 -1.00 -27.17
N PHE A 5 36.60 -1.84 -27.66
CA PHE A 5 35.27 -2.27 -27.16
C PHE A 5 34.71 -3.50 -27.94
N ARG A 6 33.59 -4.08 -27.46
CA ARG A 6 32.57 -4.87 -28.22
C ARG A 6 32.97 -6.18 -28.95
N LYS A 7 32.55 -7.33 -28.40
CA LYS A 7 31.31 -8.04 -28.81
C LYS A 7 31.14 -9.39 -28.06
N SER A 8 30.04 -9.53 -27.32
CA SER A 8 29.39 -10.82 -27.02
C SER A 8 27.91 -10.55 -26.70
N SER A 9 27.02 -11.46 -27.11
CA SER A 9 25.57 -11.29 -27.02
C SER A 9 24.99 -11.86 -25.73
N PHE A 10 24.12 -11.11 -25.06
CA PHE A 10 23.30 -11.63 -23.96
C PHE A 10 22.25 -12.62 -24.49
N SER A 11 22.09 -13.74 -23.79
CA SER A 11 20.87 -14.55 -23.83
C SER A 11 19.93 -14.11 -22.71
N ALA A 12 18.63 -14.15 -22.93
CA ALA A 12 17.64 -13.76 -21.92
C ALA A 12 17.34 -14.92 -20.93
N PRO A 13 17.15 -14.63 -19.62
CA PRO A 13 16.55 -15.58 -18.68
C PRO A 13 15.02 -15.65 -18.84
N SER A 14 14.43 -16.76 -18.41
CA SER A 14 13.02 -17.13 -18.65
C SER A 14 12.01 -16.55 -17.63
N PRO A 15 10.74 -16.33 -18.02
CA PRO A 15 9.73 -15.71 -17.15
C PRO A 15 8.98 -16.72 -16.25
N ILE A 16 9.49 -16.96 -15.03
CA ILE A 16 8.75 -17.66 -13.98
C ILE A 16 8.72 -16.75 -12.73
N GLY A 17 7.65 -15.96 -12.62
CA GLY A 17 7.50 -14.93 -11.58
C GLY A 17 6.09 -14.34 -11.48
N ARG A 18 5.06 -15.15 -11.76
CA ARG A 18 3.64 -14.75 -11.70
C ARG A 18 2.76 -15.94 -11.30
N ARG A 19 2.07 -15.82 -10.16
CA ARG A 19 1.21 -16.84 -9.52
C ARG A 19 2.04 -18.01 -8.93
N VAL A 20 1.73 -18.60 -7.78
CA VAL A 20 0.52 -18.50 -6.92
C VAL A 20 0.92 -18.09 -5.49
N PHE A 21 0.06 -17.33 -4.80
CA PHE A 21 0.16 -17.03 -3.36
C PHE A 21 -1.23 -17.22 -2.74
N LEU A 22 -1.49 -18.38 -2.11
CA LEU A 22 -2.73 -18.67 -1.37
C LEU A 22 -2.55 -19.88 -0.44
N ALA A 23 -3.31 -19.91 0.66
CA ALA A 23 -3.20 -20.82 1.82
C ALA A 23 -1.91 -20.59 2.65
N VAL A 24 -1.92 -20.66 3.99
CA VAL A 24 -2.96 -21.07 4.98
C VAL A 24 -3.27 -19.92 5.97
N ALA A 25 -4.43 -19.94 6.64
CA ALA A 25 -4.82 -18.96 7.67
C ALA A 25 -5.82 -19.54 8.69
N VAL A 26 -6.16 -18.75 9.73
CA VAL A 26 -7.09 -19.04 10.86
C VAL A 26 -6.49 -20.05 11.86
N VAL A 27 -6.52 -19.91 13.18
CA VAL A 27 -7.27 -19.08 14.18
C VAL A 27 -6.24 -18.37 15.11
N VAL A 28 -6.47 -17.43 16.06
CA VAL A 28 -7.61 -16.79 16.78
C VAL A 28 -7.30 -15.27 16.88
N GLY A 29 -8.21 -14.29 16.97
CA GLY A 29 -9.68 -14.29 17.03
C GLY A 29 -10.25 -12.85 17.09
N MET A 30 -10.90 -12.46 18.19
CA MET A 30 -11.52 -11.12 18.38
C MET A 30 -11.43 -10.63 19.84
N TRP A 31 -11.29 -9.30 20.01
CA TRP A 31 -12.29 -8.47 20.72
C TRP A 31 -12.33 -7.10 20.04
N ALA A 32 -13.50 -6.45 20.00
CA ALA A 32 -13.71 -5.18 19.31
C ALA A 32 -14.17 -4.10 20.28
N SER A 33 -13.61 -2.90 20.16
CA SER A 33 -14.05 -1.70 20.87
C SER A 33 -14.59 -0.68 19.88
N VAL A 34 -15.90 -0.40 19.95
CA VAL A 34 -16.50 0.70 19.19
C VAL A 34 -16.09 2.02 19.85
N VAL A 35 -15.33 2.84 19.13
CA VAL A 35 -15.13 4.25 19.48
C VAL A 35 -15.97 5.06 18.51
N ALA A 36 -16.98 5.76 19.03
CA ALA A 36 -17.76 6.71 18.25
C ALA A 36 -16.89 7.90 17.87
N ALA A 37 -17.00 8.37 16.63
CA ALA A 37 -16.41 9.65 16.24
C ALA A 37 -17.13 10.78 17.00
N GLN A 38 -16.35 11.65 17.66
CA GLN A 38 -16.81 12.93 18.15
C GLN A 38 -16.20 14.02 17.28
N ASP A 39 -17.03 14.98 16.85
CA ASP A 39 -16.61 16.14 16.07
C ASP A 39 -15.73 17.06 16.94
N ASN A 40 -14.42 16.82 16.92
CA ASN A 40 -13.43 17.66 17.60
C ASN A 40 -12.84 18.67 16.60
N ASP A 41 -13.26 19.93 16.72
CA ASP A 41 -12.54 21.07 16.14
C ASP A 41 -11.13 21.16 16.77
N PRO A 42 -10.04 20.93 16.01
CA PRO A 42 -8.67 20.96 16.53
C PRO A 42 -8.16 22.38 16.83
N PHE A 43 -8.95 23.43 16.53
CA PHE A 43 -8.58 24.84 16.72
C PHE A 43 -9.59 25.63 17.58
N GLY A 44 -10.62 24.97 18.13
CA GLY A 44 -11.72 25.58 18.88
C GLY A 44 -11.71 25.34 20.39
N ALA A 45 -12.51 26.14 21.11
CA ALA A 45 -12.82 25.97 22.53
C ALA A 45 -14.31 25.58 22.69
N PRO A 46 -14.70 24.84 23.75
CA PRO A 46 -15.97 24.12 23.77
C PRO A 46 -17.21 25.03 23.87
N PRO A 47 -18.25 24.81 23.02
CA PRO A 47 -19.52 25.52 23.12
C PRO A 47 -20.43 24.95 24.23
N ALA A 48 -21.32 25.81 24.75
CA ALA A 48 -22.32 25.42 25.75
C ALA A 48 -23.60 24.83 25.12
N ALA A 49 -24.33 24.01 25.89
CA ALA A 49 -25.53 23.32 25.42
C ALA A 49 -26.76 24.24 25.25
N GLY A 50 -27.63 23.94 24.27
CA GLY A 50 -28.86 24.70 24.03
C GLY A 50 -29.91 24.01 23.15
N ALA A 51 -30.97 23.51 23.81
CA ALA A 51 -32.35 23.30 23.35
C ALA A 51 -32.66 22.43 22.10
N ASP A 52 -33.50 21.40 22.30
CA ASP A 52 -34.25 20.70 21.25
C ASP A 52 -35.32 21.59 20.57
N PRO A 53 -35.44 21.54 19.23
CA PRO A 53 -36.64 21.94 18.51
C PRO A 53 -37.36 20.73 17.85
N PHE A 54 -38.65 20.90 17.56
CA PHE A 54 -39.54 20.02 16.78
C PHE A 54 -40.08 18.75 17.48
N GLY A 55 -41.25 18.90 18.13
CA GLY A 55 -42.16 17.80 18.42
C GLY A 55 -43.01 17.39 17.20
N ALA A 56 -43.65 16.22 17.29
CA ALA A 56 -44.46 15.63 16.22
C ALA A 56 -45.93 16.15 16.17
N PRO A 57 -46.60 15.95 15.03
CA PRO A 57 -48.03 15.62 15.01
C PRO A 57 -48.34 14.30 14.28
N ALA A 58 -49.57 13.81 14.40
CA ALA A 58 -50.00 12.46 14.02
C ALA A 58 -50.82 12.37 12.71
N ALA A 59 -51.10 11.15 12.25
CA ALA A 59 -51.71 10.83 10.95
C ALA A 59 -53.25 10.67 10.97
N ARG A 60 -53.87 10.74 9.76
CA ARG A 60 -54.80 9.76 9.10
C ARG A 60 -55.83 10.47 8.17
N PRO A 61 -56.57 9.79 7.27
CA PRO A 61 -56.25 8.55 6.50
C PRO A 61 -56.71 8.58 5.00
N GLY A 62 -56.15 7.67 4.18
CA GLY A 62 -56.86 6.77 3.23
C GLY A 62 -57.64 7.30 2.00
N ALA A 63 -57.25 6.80 0.81
CA ALA A 63 -58.14 6.48 -0.34
C ALA A 63 -57.39 5.60 -1.38
N ASP A 64 -58.00 4.49 -1.82
CA ASP A 64 -57.43 3.62 -2.87
C ASP A 64 -57.86 4.08 -4.28
N PRO A 65 -56.94 4.18 -5.27
CA PRO A 65 -57.28 4.75 -6.59
C PRO A 65 -57.63 3.72 -7.70
N PHE A 66 -57.61 2.41 -7.43
CA PHE A 66 -57.79 1.38 -8.47
C PHE A 66 -58.91 0.37 -8.19
N GLY A 67 -60.10 0.66 -8.71
CA GLY A 67 -61.20 -0.29 -8.84
C GLY A 67 -62.08 0.07 -10.05
N GLY A 68 -62.25 -0.86 -10.98
CA GLY A 68 -63.03 -0.61 -12.21
C GLY A 68 -62.82 -1.68 -13.28
N ALA A 69 -63.62 -2.75 -13.23
CA ALA A 69 -63.61 -3.80 -14.24
C ALA A 69 -64.52 -3.43 -15.43
N ALA A 70 -64.15 -3.86 -16.64
CA ALA A 70 -65.01 -3.86 -17.81
C ALA A 70 -64.87 -5.20 -18.55
N ALA A 71 -65.99 -5.88 -18.78
CA ALA A 71 -66.03 -7.13 -19.53
C ALA A 71 -66.56 -6.90 -20.95
N ALA A 72 -65.93 -7.54 -21.93
CA ALA A 72 -66.43 -7.65 -23.30
C ALA A 72 -66.22 -9.08 -23.79
N ALA A 73 -67.16 -9.63 -24.55
CA ALA A 73 -67.19 -11.06 -24.89
C ALA A 73 -67.25 -11.31 -26.40
N GLY A 74 -66.70 -12.44 -26.83
CA GLY A 74 -67.12 -13.15 -28.04
C GLY A 74 -66.50 -12.69 -29.37
N GLY A 75 -65.43 -13.37 -29.79
CA GLY A 75 -64.96 -13.40 -31.18
C GLY A 75 -64.18 -14.70 -31.41
N ALA A 76 -64.54 -15.49 -32.42
CA ALA A 76 -64.02 -16.86 -32.58
C ALA A 76 -63.47 -17.14 -33.99
N GLY A 77 -62.34 -17.85 -34.03
CA GLY A 77 -61.60 -18.18 -35.26
C GLY A 77 -60.35 -17.28 -35.40
N THR A 78 -59.17 -17.79 -35.76
CA THR A 78 -58.82 -19.14 -36.25
C THR A 78 -57.79 -19.83 -35.35
N ARG A 79 -57.83 -21.17 -35.26
CA ARG A 79 -56.80 -21.96 -34.56
C ARG A 79 -55.67 -22.30 -35.54
N THR A 80 -54.48 -21.76 -35.33
CA THR A 80 -53.24 -22.42 -35.77
C THR A 80 -53.03 -23.72 -34.99
N ALA A 81 -52.31 -24.68 -35.59
CA ALA A 81 -51.94 -25.91 -34.91
C ALA A 81 -50.99 -25.61 -33.73
N PRO A 82 -51.05 -26.37 -32.62
CA PRO A 82 -50.27 -26.06 -31.43
C PRO A 82 -48.78 -26.24 -31.67
N ALA A 83 -47.98 -25.28 -31.18
CA ALA A 83 -46.59 -25.55 -30.85
C ALA A 83 -46.52 -26.72 -29.85
N ALA A 84 -45.44 -27.51 -29.90
CA ALA A 84 -45.31 -28.67 -29.02
C ALA A 84 -45.36 -28.21 -27.55
N ARG A 85 -46.38 -28.66 -26.81
CA ARG A 85 -46.48 -28.40 -25.37
C ARG A 85 -45.24 -28.97 -24.69
N VAL A 86 -44.51 -28.12 -23.97
CA VAL A 86 -43.56 -28.61 -22.98
C VAL A 86 -44.37 -29.38 -21.95
N ASN A 87 -43.96 -30.62 -21.63
CA ASN A 87 -44.54 -31.39 -20.52
C ASN A 87 -44.02 -30.84 -19.19
N GLU A 88 -44.42 -29.61 -18.90
CA GLU A 88 -44.08 -28.88 -17.69
C GLU A 88 -45.27 -28.94 -16.73
N SER A 89 -45.01 -29.28 -15.46
CA SER A 89 -46.06 -29.48 -14.45
C SER A 89 -46.43 -28.19 -13.72
N ASP A 90 -45.54 -27.19 -13.74
CA ASP A 90 -45.77 -25.88 -13.15
C ASP A 90 -46.36 -24.91 -14.19
N PRO A 91 -47.58 -24.37 -13.98
CA PRO A 91 -48.23 -23.48 -14.95
C PRO A 91 -47.53 -22.12 -15.10
N VAL A 92 -46.76 -21.66 -14.11
CA VAL A 92 -45.97 -20.41 -14.20
C VAL A 92 -44.75 -20.64 -15.09
N VAL A 93 -44.06 -21.77 -14.91
CA VAL A 93 -42.91 -22.17 -15.73
C VAL A 93 -43.35 -22.40 -17.17
N ALA A 94 -44.48 -23.10 -17.38
CA ALA A 94 -45.07 -23.29 -18.70
C ALA A 94 -45.39 -21.96 -19.40
N ALA A 95 -46.03 -21.00 -18.70
CA ALA A 95 -46.35 -19.69 -19.25
C ALA A 95 -45.10 -18.90 -19.68
N ILE A 96 -44.00 -18.94 -18.91
CA ILE A 96 -42.73 -18.29 -19.29
C ILE A 96 -42.15 -18.95 -20.56
N LEU A 97 -42.18 -20.28 -20.64
CA LEU A 97 -41.69 -21.02 -21.81
C LEU A 97 -42.54 -20.73 -23.07
N GLU A 98 -43.85 -20.56 -22.92
CA GLU A 98 -44.76 -20.17 -24.01
C GLU A 98 -44.47 -18.76 -24.57
N THR A 99 -43.84 -17.86 -23.80
CA THR A 99 -43.41 -16.54 -24.33
C THR A 99 -42.25 -16.62 -25.33
N GLN A 100 -41.54 -17.75 -25.40
CA GLN A 100 -40.43 -18.01 -26.33
C GLN A 100 -39.41 -16.85 -26.42
N PRO A 101 -38.74 -16.47 -25.31
CA PRO A 101 -37.80 -15.35 -25.28
C PRO A 101 -36.69 -15.52 -26.33
N THR A 102 -36.38 -14.45 -27.07
CA THR A 102 -35.39 -14.42 -28.16
C THR A 102 -34.36 -13.32 -28.02
N THR A 103 -34.71 -12.13 -27.50
CA THR A 103 -33.73 -11.05 -27.32
C THR A 103 -32.89 -11.27 -26.07
N PRO A 104 -31.66 -10.70 -25.96
CA PRO A 104 -30.82 -10.89 -24.79
C PRO A 104 -31.46 -10.41 -23.47
N SER A 105 -32.28 -9.35 -23.53
CA SER A 105 -33.04 -8.87 -22.37
C SER A 105 -34.13 -9.86 -21.97
N GLU A 106 -34.95 -10.34 -22.92
CA GLU A 106 -35.96 -11.38 -22.66
C GLU A 106 -35.35 -12.66 -22.08
N LEU A 107 -34.17 -13.06 -22.57
CA LEU A 107 -33.45 -14.24 -22.09
C LEU A 107 -32.93 -14.07 -20.66
N ILE A 108 -32.38 -12.91 -20.28
CA ILE A 108 -32.00 -12.65 -18.89
C ILE A 108 -33.24 -12.60 -17.99
N ARG A 109 -34.33 -11.97 -18.43
CA ARG A 109 -35.58 -11.91 -17.66
C ARG A 109 -36.14 -13.31 -17.40
N ALA A 110 -36.19 -14.15 -18.43
CA ALA A 110 -36.66 -15.53 -18.30
C ALA A 110 -35.71 -16.37 -17.41
N MET A 111 -34.39 -16.20 -17.56
CA MET A 111 -33.39 -16.82 -16.68
C MET A 111 -33.61 -16.42 -15.21
N GLU A 112 -33.73 -15.11 -14.91
CA GLU A 112 -33.95 -14.62 -13.54
C GLU A 112 -35.27 -15.14 -12.95
N MET A 113 -36.35 -15.14 -13.72
CA MET A 113 -37.63 -15.71 -13.27
C MET A 113 -37.49 -17.20 -12.93
N MET A 114 -36.78 -17.98 -13.75
CA MET A 114 -36.51 -19.40 -13.45
C MET A 114 -35.59 -19.58 -12.23
N MET A 115 -34.56 -18.72 -12.05
CA MET A 115 -33.70 -18.70 -10.85
C MET A 115 -34.48 -18.37 -9.57
N ASN A 116 -35.53 -17.55 -9.68
CA ASN A 116 -36.41 -17.19 -8.56
C ASN A 116 -37.48 -18.25 -8.27
N LEU A 117 -37.87 -19.04 -9.28
CA LEU A 117 -38.75 -20.21 -9.15
C LEU A 117 -38.00 -21.50 -8.77
N GLY A 118 -36.67 -21.46 -8.60
CA GLY A 118 -35.85 -22.64 -8.29
C GLY A 118 -35.68 -23.63 -9.46
N ARG A 119 -36.03 -23.23 -10.69
CA ARG A 119 -35.94 -24.05 -11.89
C ARG A 119 -34.59 -23.90 -12.56
N GLU A 120 -33.59 -24.51 -11.92
CA GLU A 120 -32.20 -24.53 -12.39
C GLU A 120 -32.09 -25.02 -13.84
N ASP A 121 -32.91 -25.99 -14.22
CA ASP A 121 -32.95 -26.62 -15.54
C ASP A 121 -33.24 -25.62 -16.65
N HIS A 122 -34.34 -24.86 -16.51
CA HIS A 122 -34.71 -23.82 -17.48
C HIS A 122 -33.81 -22.58 -17.37
N ALA A 123 -33.38 -22.20 -16.17
CA ALA A 123 -32.44 -21.11 -15.97
C ALA A 123 -31.09 -21.38 -16.68
N LYS A 124 -30.55 -22.59 -16.59
CA LYS A 124 -29.33 -23.03 -17.29
C LYS A 124 -29.54 -23.03 -18.81
N ALA A 125 -30.71 -23.42 -19.31
CA ALA A 125 -31.03 -23.39 -20.73
C ALA A 125 -31.07 -21.94 -21.30
N PHE A 126 -31.65 -20.98 -20.58
CA PHE A 126 -31.63 -19.56 -20.99
C PHE A 126 -30.23 -18.94 -20.89
N LEU A 127 -29.47 -19.27 -19.83
CA LEU A 127 -28.07 -18.87 -19.67
C LEU A 127 -27.17 -19.38 -20.80
N GLN A 128 -27.33 -20.63 -21.24
CA GLN A 128 -26.60 -21.17 -22.39
C GLN A 128 -26.91 -20.36 -23.66
N ARG A 129 -28.20 -20.07 -23.92
CA ARG A 129 -28.62 -19.25 -25.08
C ARG A 129 -28.07 -17.82 -25.04
N LEU A 130 -27.80 -17.25 -23.87
CA LEU A 130 -27.14 -15.94 -23.71
C LEU A 130 -25.65 -15.99 -24.02
N VAL A 131 -24.96 -17.07 -23.66
CA VAL A 131 -23.56 -17.31 -24.00
C VAL A 131 -23.42 -17.55 -25.52
N ASP A 132 -24.29 -18.40 -26.08
CA ASP A 132 -24.32 -18.73 -27.51
C ASP A 132 -24.65 -17.53 -28.40
N ALA A 133 -25.35 -16.51 -27.87
CA ALA A 133 -25.66 -15.27 -28.57
C ALA A 133 -24.44 -14.37 -28.83
N GLY A 134 -23.27 -14.67 -28.25
CA GLY A 134 -22.00 -14.02 -28.62
C GLY A 134 -21.95 -12.51 -28.35
N LEU A 135 -22.64 -12.05 -27.30
CA LEU A 135 -22.86 -10.63 -27.01
C LEU A 135 -21.56 -9.81 -26.90
N ASP A 136 -21.55 -8.63 -27.50
CA ASP A 136 -20.44 -7.68 -27.42
C ASP A 136 -20.45 -6.90 -26.09
N ASP A 137 -19.42 -6.05 -25.88
CA ASP A 137 -19.29 -5.31 -24.64
C ASP A 137 -20.44 -4.29 -24.42
N GLN A 138 -21.06 -3.76 -25.48
CA GLN A 138 -22.16 -2.79 -25.36
C GLN A 138 -23.47 -3.49 -24.99
N ALA A 139 -23.78 -4.61 -25.64
CA ALA A 139 -24.94 -5.44 -25.29
C ALA A 139 -24.80 -6.00 -23.87
N LYS A 140 -23.60 -6.43 -23.46
CA LYS A 140 -23.33 -6.88 -22.09
C LYS A 140 -23.49 -5.74 -21.06
N ALA A 141 -22.96 -4.54 -21.35
CA ALA A 141 -23.15 -3.38 -20.48
C ALA A 141 -24.62 -2.97 -20.33
N ALA A 142 -25.38 -2.96 -21.42
CA ALA A 142 -26.82 -2.62 -21.39
C ALA A 142 -27.66 -3.62 -20.56
N LEU A 143 -27.26 -4.89 -20.50
CA LEU A 143 -27.89 -5.89 -19.64
C LEU A 143 -27.58 -5.68 -18.15
N GLU A 144 -26.40 -5.15 -17.82
CA GLU A 144 -26.09 -4.73 -16.44
C GLU A 144 -26.86 -3.44 -16.08
N GLU A 145 -27.04 -2.51 -17.02
CA GLU A 145 -27.84 -1.30 -16.83
C GLU A 145 -29.35 -1.59 -16.65
N GLU A 146 -29.92 -2.59 -17.36
CA GLU A 146 -31.35 -2.96 -17.23
C GLU A 146 -31.64 -3.83 -15.99
N TYR A 147 -30.80 -4.82 -15.68
CA TYR A 147 -31.07 -5.82 -14.62
C TYR A 147 -30.25 -5.63 -13.34
N GLY A 148 -29.19 -4.82 -13.38
CA GLY A 148 -28.37 -4.43 -12.24
C GLY A 148 -27.36 -5.48 -11.76
N LEU A 149 -26.20 -4.99 -11.32
CA LEU A 149 -25.13 -5.75 -10.65
C LEU A 149 -25.57 -6.87 -9.66
N PRO A 150 -26.62 -6.73 -8.83
CA PRO A 150 -27.01 -7.79 -7.88
C PRO A 150 -27.35 -9.15 -8.52
N LEU A 151 -27.97 -9.17 -9.71
CA LEU A 151 -28.28 -10.42 -10.42
C LEU A 151 -26.99 -11.15 -10.84
N PHE A 152 -26.03 -10.40 -11.39
CA PHE A 152 -24.74 -10.93 -11.83
C PHE A 152 -23.87 -11.34 -10.63
N LEU A 153 -23.92 -10.61 -9.51
CA LEU A 153 -23.26 -11.03 -8.26
C LEU A 153 -23.88 -12.30 -7.63
N ARG A 154 -25.16 -12.60 -7.88
CA ARG A 154 -25.77 -13.88 -7.52
C ARG A 154 -25.23 -15.01 -8.41
N LEU A 155 -25.27 -14.84 -9.73
CA LEU A 155 -24.69 -15.80 -10.70
C LEU A 155 -23.20 -16.09 -10.47
N LEU A 156 -22.43 -15.08 -10.05
CA LEU A 156 -21.00 -15.19 -9.72
C LEU A 156 -20.72 -16.07 -8.49
N ARG A 157 -21.67 -16.16 -7.56
CA ARG A 157 -21.48 -16.82 -6.24
C ARG A 157 -22.22 -18.14 -6.10
N ASP A 158 -23.26 -18.35 -6.91
CA ASP A 158 -24.11 -19.53 -6.86
C ASP A 158 -23.50 -20.69 -7.66
N LYS A 159 -22.97 -21.68 -6.93
CA LYS A 159 -22.30 -22.85 -7.48
C LYS A 159 -23.21 -23.70 -8.39
N THR A 160 -24.54 -23.58 -8.25
CA THR A 160 -25.48 -24.28 -9.14
C THR A 160 -25.25 -23.93 -10.62
N TYR A 161 -24.82 -22.70 -10.92
CA TYR A 161 -24.63 -22.19 -12.29
C TYR A 161 -23.17 -22.20 -12.76
N ALA A 162 -22.23 -22.63 -11.90
CA ALA A 162 -20.81 -22.69 -12.26
C ALA A 162 -20.52 -23.83 -13.26
N PRO A 163 -19.56 -23.67 -14.19
CA PRO A 163 -18.73 -22.48 -14.41
C PRO A 163 -19.39 -21.40 -15.30
N GLN A 164 -20.48 -21.73 -15.99
CA GLN A 164 -21.03 -20.91 -17.07
C GLN A 164 -21.61 -19.57 -16.59
N GLY A 165 -22.39 -19.59 -15.51
CA GLY A 165 -22.96 -18.40 -14.88
C GLY A 165 -21.90 -17.53 -14.22
N GLU A 166 -20.85 -18.14 -13.67
CA GLU A 166 -19.69 -17.43 -13.14
C GLU A 166 -18.94 -16.70 -14.27
N GLN A 167 -18.66 -17.37 -15.39
CA GLN A 167 -18.01 -16.76 -16.55
C GLN A 167 -18.87 -15.64 -17.16
N PHE A 168 -20.16 -15.90 -17.42
CA PHE A 168 -21.05 -14.90 -18.00
C PHE A 168 -21.21 -13.67 -17.09
N ALA A 169 -21.34 -13.85 -15.78
CA ALA A 169 -21.36 -12.74 -14.83
C ALA A 169 -20.04 -11.96 -14.81
N ARG A 170 -18.88 -12.64 -14.84
CA ARG A 170 -17.57 -11.98 -14.95
C ARG A 170 -17.45 -11.15 -16.23
N GLU A 171 -17.92 -11.68 -17.36
CA GLU A 171 -17.89 -10.98 -18.65
C GLU A 171 -18.84 -9.79 -18.69
N VAL A 172 -20.07 -9.92 -18.17
CA VAL A 172 -21.04 -8.81 -18.12
C VAL A 172 -20.53 -7.67 -17.22
N ILE A 173 -20.06 -8.01 -16.02
CA ILE A 173 -19.49 -7.01 -15.09
C ILE A 173 -18.29 -6.32 -15.72
N ALA A 174 -17.34 -7.07 -16.32
CA ALA A 174 -16.16 -6.49 -16.96
C ALA A 174 -16.49 -5.64 -18.20
N ALA A 175 -17.54 -5.99 -18.96
CA ALA A 175 -18.02 -5.22 -20.09
C ALA A 175 -18.66 -3.89 -19.67
N SER A 176 -19.53 -3.90 -18.65
CA SER A 176 -20.06 -2.66 -18.05
C SER A 176 -18.91 -1.76 -17.56
N ASP A 177 -17.98 -2.33 -16.79
CA ASP A 177 -16.79 -1.63 -16.27
C ASP A 177 -15.93 -1.01 -17.38
N LYS A 178 -15.90 -1.61 -18.57
CA LYS A 178 -15.17 -1.14 -19.76
C LYS A 178 -15.94 -0.03 -20.51
N VAL A 179 -17.24 -0.18 -20.72
CA VAL A 179 -18.10 0.79 -21.42
C VAL A 179 -18.35 2.05 -20.58
N VAL A 180 -18.36 1.92 -19.25
CA VAL A 180 -18.41 3.03 -18.29
C VAL A 180 -17.10 3.85 -18.30
N ARG A 181 -15.95 3.22 -18.59
CA ARG A 181 -14.62 3.84 -18.57
C ARG A 181 -14.08 4.24 -19.95
N ASP A 182 -14.87 4.11 -21.02
CA ASP A 182 -14.47 4.53 -22.37
C ASP A 182 -14.09 6.03 -22.40
N PRO A 183 -12.84 6.39 -22.77
CA PRO A 183 -12.42 7.78 -22.90
C PRO A 183 -13.29 8.61 -23.85
N SER A 184 -13.94 7.96 -24.83
CA SER A 184 -14.84 8.61 -25.80
C SER A 184 -16.17 9.00 -25.14
N ARG A 185 -16.77 8.11 -24.34
CA ARG A 185 -17.90 8.42 -23.44
C ARG A 185 -17.54 9.54 -22.46
N LEU A 186 -16.44 9.40 -21.72
CA LEU A 186 -16.02 10.38 -20.71
C LEU A 186 -15.72 11.77 -21.31
N THR A 187 -15.15 11.83 -22.51
CA THR A 187 -14.94 13.09 -23.24
C THR A 187 -16.26 13.74 -23.67
N ARG A 188 -17.26 12.95 -24.08
CA ARG A 188 -18.60 13.46 -24.44
C ARG A 188 -19.31 14.04 -23.22
N LEU A 189 -19.30 13.29 -22.11
CA LEU A 189 -19.86 13.73 -20.83
C LEU A 189 -19.19 15.02 -20.32
N LEU A 190 -17.86 15.14 -20.48
CA LEU A 190 -17.11 16.34 -20.10
C LEU A 190 -17.53 17.56 -20.93
N ASN A 191 -17.69 17.39 -22.25
CA ASN A 191 -18.15 18.47 -23.12
C ASN A 191 -19.61 18.87 -22.83
N GLN A 192 -20.47 17.94 -22.40
CA GLN A 192 -21.83 18.22 -21.91
C GLN A 192 -21.83 18.92 -20.55
N ALA A 193 -20.94 18.53 -19.62
CA ALA A 193 -20.76 19.18 -18.33
C ALA A 193 -20.27 20.64 -18.45
N ALA A 194 -19.34 20.90 -19.38
CA ALA A 194 -18.90 22.24 -19.73
C ALA A 194 -19.91 23.02 -20.60
N GLY A 195 -20.99 22.36 -21.05
CA GLY A 195 -22.03 22.92 -21.89
C GLY A 195 -22.93 23.95 -21.20
N ALA A 196 -23.72 24.65 -22.02
CA ALA A 196 -24.63 25.70 -21.56
C ALA A 196 -25.99 25.16 -21.06
N ASP A 197 -26.38 23.94 -21.42
CA ASP A 197 -27.64 23.31 -21.00
C ASP A 197 -27.52 22.74 -19.55
N PRO A 198 -28.30 23.24 -18.57
CA PRO A 198 -28.28 22.74 -17.21
C PRO A 198 -28.73 21.28 -17.08
N ILE A 199 -29.60 20.79 -17.97
CA ILE A 199 -30.13 19.42 -17.96
C ILE A 199 -29.07 18.45 -18.46
N GLU A 200 -28.35 18.77 -19.54
CA GLU A 200 -27.22 17.95 -20.00
C GLU A 200 -26.09 17.93 -18.97
N ARG A 201 -25.77 19.09 -18.36
CA ARG A 201 -24.77 19.17 -17.28
C ARG A 201 -25.14 18.29 -16.09
N GLN A 202 -26.37 18.37 -15.61
CA GLN A 202 -26.81 17.59 -14.45
C GLN A 202 -26.87 16.07 -14.75
N LYS A 203 -27.19 15.68 -15.99
CA LYS A 203 -27.05 14.29 -16.45
C LYS A 203 -25.59 13.85 -16.45
N ALA A 204 -24.68 14.64 -17.03
CA ALA A 204 -23.25 14.33 -17.06
C ALA A 204 -22.66 14.17 -15.64
N PHE A 205 -23.07 14.99 -14.67
CA PHE A 205 -22.67 14.83 -13.27
C PHE A 205 -23.15 13.50 -12.65
N ALA A 206 -24.37 13.05 -12.98
CA ALA A 206 -24.88 11.75 -12.53
C ALA A 206 -24.12 10.58 -13.17
N GLU A 207 -23.88 10.65 -14.47
CA GLU A 207 -23.08 9.68 -15.25
C GLU A 207 -21.65 9.54 -14.70
N PHE A 208 -20.96 10.66 -14.44
CA PHE A 208 -19.63 10.62 -13.86
C PHE A 208 -19.60 9.95 -12.48
N ARG A 209 -20.64 10.16 -11.66
CA ARG A 209 -20.77 9.52 -10.35
C ARG A 209 -20.98 8.00 -10.46
N VAL A 210 -21.76 7.53 -11.44
CA VAL A 210 -21.87 6.10 -11.77
C VAL A 210 -20.52 5.55 -12.23
N ALA A 211 -19.76 6.32 -13.00
CA ALA A 211 -18.44 5.94 -13.51
C ALA A 211 -17.28 5.98 -12.47
N GLY A 212 -17.57 6.41 -11.23
CA GLY A 212 -16.72 6.17 -10.07
C GLY A 212 -15.32 6.83 -10.10
N PRO A 213 -14.37 6.34 -9.29
CA PRO A 213 -13.04 6.93 -9.17
C PRO A 213 -12.25 7.04 -10.49
N PRO A 214 -12.36 6.12 -11.47
CA PRO A 214 -11.73 6.27 -12.78
C PRO A 214 -12.22 7.50 -13.57
N ALA A 215 -13.51 7.84 -13.49
CA ALA A 215 -14.03 9.05 -14.11
C ALA A 215 -13.52 10.33 -13.41
N ALA A 216 -13.40 10.31 -12.08
CA ALA A 216 -12.77 11.40 -11.35
C ALA A 216 -11.27 11.54 -11.67
N ALA A 217 -10.55 10.43 -11.90
CA ALA A 217 -9.16 10.48 -12.37
C ALA A 217 -9.04 11.10 -13.79
N PHE A 218 -9.95 10.76 -14.70
CA PHE A 218 -10.07 11.40 -16.02
C PHE A 218 -10.38 12.91 -15.92
N LEU A 219 -11.31 13.30 -15.03
CA LEU A 219 -11.63 14.71 -14.79
C LEU A 219 -10.45 15.48 -14.18
N VAL A 220 -9.72 14.90 -13.23
CA VAL A 220 -8.48 15.47 -12.69
C VAL A 220 -7.42 15.64 -13.79
N LYS A 221 -7.27 14.68 -14.70
CA LYS A 221 -6.38 14.80 -15.87
C LYS A 221 -6.78 15.96 -16.80
N ALA A 222 -8.09 16.21 -16.94
CA ALA A 222 -8.60 17.39 -17.66
C ALA A 222 -8.35 18.73 -16.93
N LEU A 223 -8.12 18.75 -15.62
CA LEU A 223 -7.64 19.94 -14.89
C LEU A 223 -6.16 20.24 -15.17
N ALA A 224 -5.34 19.22 -15.42
CA ALA A 224 -3.94 19.42 -15.81
C ALA A 224 -3.79 19.91 -17.25
N ASP A 225 -4.77 19.64 -18.13
CA ASP A 225 -4.76 20.13 -19.51
C ASP A 225 -4.94 21.66 -19.59
N VAL A 226 -3.87 22.32 -20.04
CA VAL A 226 -3.81 23.78 -20.30
C VAL A 226 -4.84 24.24 -21.34
N ASN A 227 -5.22 23.38 -22.28
CA ASN A 227 -6.19 23.72 -23.33
C ASN A 227 -7.62 23.80 -22.76
N ARG A 228 -7.92 23.01 -21.73
CA ARG A 228 -9.23 22.95 -21.05
C ARG A 228 -9.43 23.97 -19.93
N ARG A 229 -8.57 25.00 -19.82
CA ARG A 229 -8.68 26.08 -18.81
C ARG A 229 -10.05 26.78 -18.73
N ARG A 230 -10.85 26.75 -19.81
CA ARG A 230 -12.23 27.27 -19.81
C ARG A 230 -13.22 26.31 -19.14
N ASP A 231 -12.97 25.01 -19.23
CA ASP A 231 -13.80 23.93 -18.69
C ASP A 231 -13.53 23.69 -17.21
N HIS A 232 -12.36 24.10 -16.70
CA HIS A 232 -11.89 23.84 -15.33
C HIS A 232 -12.94 24.11 -14.22
N PRO A 233 -13.74 25.21 -14.24
CA PRO A 233 -14.80 25.40 -13.25
C PRO A 233 -15.88 24.31 -13.29
N ALA A 234 -16.32 23.89 -14.48
CA ALA A 234 -17.32 22.84 -14.66
C ALA A 234 -16.75 21.45 -14.29
N ILE A 235 -15.44 21.23 -14.50
CA ILE A 235 -14.74 20.03 -14.05
C ILE A 235 -14.70 19.95 -12.51
N VAL A 236 -14.44 21.07 -11.83
CA VAL A 236 -14.52 21.14 -10.35
C VAL A 236 -15.95 20.93 -9.86
N GLU A 237 -16.96 21.50 -10.52
CA GLU A 237 -18.37 21.22 -10.21
C GLU A 237 -18.71 19.72 -10.34
N ALA A 238 -18.26 19.07 -11.43
CA ALA A 238 -18.44 17.63 -11.62
C ALA A 238 -17.76 16.81 -10.52
N LEU A 239 -16.48 17.09 -10.21
CA LEU A 239 -15.73 16.40 -9.15
C LEU A 239 -16.38 16.56 -7.77
N VAL A 240 -16.93 17.73 -7.46
CA VAL A 240 -17.68 17.96 -6.22
C VAL A 240 -19.02 17.22 -6.22
N ALA A 241 -19.73 17.18 -7.35
CA ALA A 241 -21.02 16.47 -7.49
C ALA A 241 -20.88 14.93 -7.42
N MET A 242 -19.72 14.38 -7.81
CA MET A 242 -19.39 12.96 -7.64
C MET A 242 -19.26 12.54 -6.16
N GLY A 243 -18.94 13.47 -5.25
CA GLY A 243 -18.88 13.19 -3.82
C GLY A 243 -17.81 12.15 -3.45
N ALA A 244 -18.23 11.03 -2.87
CA ALA A 244 -17.32 10.01 -2.32
C ALA A 244 -16.29 9.51 -3.35
N GLU A 245 -16.72 9.27 -4.59
CA GLU A 245 -15.91 8.66 -5.65
C GLU A 245 -14.75 9.55 -6.12
N ALA A 246 -14.90 10.88 -5.99
CA ALA A 246 -13.83 11.82 -6.33
C ALA A 246 -12.78 11.98 -5.22
N ARG A 247 -13.08 11.59 -3.96
CA ARG A 247 -12.20 11.84 -2.81
C ARG A 247 -10.80 11.25 -3.01
N GLY A 248 -10.69 10.00 -3.45
CA GLY A 248 -9.40 9.34 -3.72
C GLY A 248 -8.61 10.06 -4.81
N PRO A 249 -9.12 10.15 -6.05
CA PRO A 249 -8.50 10.89 -7.14
C PRO A 249 -8.07 12.32 -6.78
N LEU A 250 -8.91 13.08 -6.07
CA LEU A 250 -8.58 14.43 -5.61
C LEU A 250 -7.42 14.45 -4.59
N LEU A 251 -7.39 13.51 -3.64
CA LEU A 251 -6.25 13.36 -2.70
C LEU A 251 -4.95 12.99 -3.45
N GLY A 252 -5.04 12.24 -4.55
CA GLY A 252 -3.91 12.00 -5.45
C GLY A 252 -3.49 13.25 -6.25
N ALA A 253 -4.43 14.10 -6.64
CA ALA A 253 -4.21 15.33 -7.40
C ALA A 253 -3.45 16.42 -6.64
N ILE A 254 -3.45 16.37 -5.30
CA ILE A 254 -2.59 17.21 -4.44
C ILE A 254 -1.10 17.01 -4.77
N PHE A 255 -0.72 15.84 -5.28
CA PHE A 255 0.66 15.52 -5.66
C PHE A 255 0.98 15.80 -7.14
N ALA A 256 0.08 16.48 -7.87
CA ALA A 256 0.35 16.91 -9.25
C ALA A 256 1.50 17.95 -9.31
N PRO A 257 2.34 17.94 -10.36
CA PRO A 257 3.44 18.89 -10.50
C PRO A 257 2.95 20.32 -10.78
N GLU A 258 1.84 20.51 -11.49
CA GLU A 258 1.26 21.83 -11.74
C GLU A 258 0.49 22.36 -10.52
N GLU A 259 0.87 23.55 -10.06
CA GLU A 259 0.22 24.16 -8.87
C GLU A 259 -1.26 24.48 -9.08
N ASN A 260 -1.69 24.81 -10.30
CA ASN A 260 -3.09 25.03 -10.60
C ASN A 260 -3.93 23.76 -10.38
N THR A 261 -3.41 22.58 -10.76
CA THR A 261 -4.07 21.28 -10.54
C THR A 261 -4.19 21.00 -9.04
N ARG A 262 -3.12 21.24 -8.27
CA ARG A 262 -3.14 21.14 -6.79
C ARG A 262 -4.17 22.09 -6.16
N ALA A 263 -4.23 23.34 -6.61
CA ALA A 263 -5.15 24.35 -6.08
C ALA A 263 -6.62 23.98 -6.34
N TYR A 264 -6.97 23.54 -7.55
CA TYR A 264 -8.31 23.05 -7.86
C TYR A 264 -8.67 21.79 -7.07
N ALA A 265 -7.71 20.89 -6.82
CA ALA A 265 -7.94 19.71 -5.99
C ALA A 265 -8.27 20.08 -4.54
N ILE A 266 -7.53 21.04 -3.97
CA ILE A 266 -7.77 21.60 -2.63
C ILE A 266 -9.13 22.32 -2.58
N GLU A 267 -9.50 23.11 -3.59
CA GLU A 267 -10.81 23.76 -3.68
C GLU A 267 -11.96 22.73 -3.66
N ALA A 268 -11.86 21.68 -4.47
CA ALA A 268 -12.86 20.62 -4.54
C ALA A 268 -12.99 19.87 -3.20
N LEU A 269 -11.86 19.46 -2.60
CA LEU A 269 -11.85 18.78 -1.30
C LEU A 269 -12.42 19.65 -0.17
N GLY A 270 -12.16 20.96 -0.21
CA GLY A 270 -12.75 21.94 0.71
C GLY A 270 -14.25 22.16 0.49
N ARG A 271 -14.73 22.18 -0.77
CA ARG A 271 -16.17 22.19 -1.09
C ARG A 271 -16.88 20.92 -0.59
N MET A 272 -16.18 19.79 -0.61
CA MET A 272 -16.65 18.47 -0.16
C MET A 272 -16.42 18.22 1.34
N ARG A 273 -15.85 19.18 2.09
CA ARG A 273 -15.48 19.09 3.52
C ARG A 273 -14.71 17.82 3.88
N VAL A 274 -13.69 17.46 3.10
CA VAL A 274 -12.90 16.26 3.35
C VAL A 274 -11.87 16.55 4.45
N GLU A 275 -12.23 16.33 5.71
CA GLU A 275 -11.37 16.54 6.90
C GLU A 275 -9.96 15.98 6.77
N ARG A 276 -9.82 14.78 6.17
CA ARG A 276 -8.52 14.14 5.97
C ARG A 276 -7.58 14.94 5.05
N ALA A 277 -8.13 15.81 4.21
CA ALA A 277 -7.37 16.68 3.33
C ALA A 277 -6.80 17.93 4.04
N THR A 278 -7.33 18.31 5.22
CA THR A 278 -6.87 19.47 6.01
C THR A 278 -5.35 19.50 6.17
N ARG A 279 -4.72 18.33 6.39
CA ARG A 279 -3.25 18.20 6.55
C ARG A 279 -2.45 18.75 5.37
N TYR A 280 -2.98 18.65 4.15
CA TYR A 280 -2.35 19.17 2.94
C TYR A 280 -2.68 20.64 2.64
N MET A 281 -3.56 21.27 3.42
CA MET A 281 -3.94 22.67 3.25
C MET A 281 -3.09 23.61 4.12
N ILE A 282 -2.48 23.10 5.19
CA ILE A 282 -1.71 23.88 6.18
C ILE A 282 -0.53 24.60 5.53
N ALA A 283 0.40 23.88 4.88
CA ALA A 283 1.57 24.50 4.28
C ALA A 283 1.25 25.34 3.03
N PRO A 284 0.37 24.93 2.10
CA PRO A 284 -0.02 25.80 0.98
C PRO A 284 -0.78 27.09 1.37
N TYR A 285 -1.29 27.18 2.61
CA TYR A 285 -1.80 28.44 3.18
C TYR A 285 -0.70 29.26 3.87
N LEU A 286 0.19 28.62 4.64
CA LEU A 286 1.18 29.28 5.51
C LEU A 286 2.54 29.58 4.86
N ALA A 287 2.91 28.91 3.75
CA ALA A 287 4.23 29.04 3.15
C ALA A 287 4.33 30.23 2.17
N ASP A 288 5.42 30.98 2.27
CA ASP A 288 5.72 32.12 1.39
C ASP A 288 5.97 31.69 -0.07
N ASP A 289 6.38 30.43 -0.30
CA ASP A 289 6.67 29.85 -1.61
C ASP A 289 5.44 29.70 -2.54
N SER A 290 4.23 29.76 -1.96
CA SER A 290 3.00 29.37 -2.64
C SER A 290 2.41 30.54 -3.43
N SER A 291 1.79 30.27 -4.57
CA SER A 291 1.10 31.33 -5.34
C SER A 291 -0.12 31.86 -4.58
N GLN A 292 -0.55 33.08 -4.91
CA GLN A 292 -1.74 33.66 -4.27
C GLN A 292 -2.98 32.77 -4.46
N ARG A 293 -3.18 32.24 -5.67
CA ARG A 293 -4.25 31.29 -5.97
C ARG A 293 -4.23 30.06 -5.04
N MET A 294 -3.04 29.53 -4.75
CA MET A 294 -2.88 28.39 -3.87
C MET A 294 -3.30 28.74 -2.44
N ARG A 295 -2.82 29.88 -1.91
CA ARG A 295 -3.26 30.40 -0.59
C ARG A 295 -4.76 30.64 -0.53
N ASP A 296 -5.35 31.29 -1.53
CA ASP A 296 -6.80 31.55 -1.60
C ASP A 296 -7.61 30.24 -1.55
N SER A 297 -7.15 29.22 -2.29
CA SER A 297 -7.80 27.90 -2.36
C SER A 297 -7.67 27.15 -1.03
N ALA A 298 -6.49 27.19 -0.40
CA ALA A 298 -6.22 26.56 0.88
C ALA A 298 -6.96 27.24 2.04
N GLU A 299 -6.98 28.56 2.11
CA GLU A 299 -7.78 29.34 3.08
C GLU A 299 -9.27 28.97 2.99
N LEU A 300 -9.83 29.01 1.77
CA LEU A 300 -11.25 28.73 1.56
C LEU A 300 -11.60 27.27 1.89
N ALA A 301 -10.67 26.34 1.65
CA ALA A 301 -10.85 24.94 2.00
C ALA A 301 -10.75 24.68 3.51
N LEU A 302 -9.80 25.32 4.21
CA LEU A 302 -9.66 25.30 5.66
C LEU A 302 -10.91 25.85 6.35
N ARG A 303 -11.36 27.06 5.97
CA ARG A 303 -12.59 27.68 6.51
C ARG A 303 -13.85 26.84 6.27
N ARG A 304 -13.93 26.10 5.17
CA ARG A 304 -15.07 25.20 4.88
C ARG A 304 -15.04 23.89 5.65
N THR A 305 -13.85 23.39 6.00
CA THR A 305 -13.64 22.06 6.58
C THR A 305 -13.47 22.09 8.09
N VAL A 306 -12.85 23.15 8.64
CA VAL A 306 -12.50 23.31 10.06
C VAL A 306 -13.00 24.64 10.64
N GLY A 307 -13.71 25.47 9.87
CA GLY A 307 -14.23 26.78 10.30
C GLY A 307 -13.18 27.90 10.40
N ALA A 308 -11.97 27.57 10.86
CA ALA A 308 -10.86 28.49 11.10
C ALA A 308 -9.70 28.33 10.09
N VAL A 309 -8.71 29.22 10.19
CA VAL A 309 -7.39 29.12 9.56
C VAL A 309 -6.31 29.08 10.64
N PRO A 310 -5.22 28.30 10.47
CA PRO A 310 -4.16 28.20 11.47
C PRO A 310 -3.29 29.46 11.51
N SER A 311 -2.59 29.67 12.62
CA SER A 311 -1.40 30.52 12.64
C SER A 311 -0.16 29.68 12.32
N LEU A 312 0.98 30.31 12.04
CA LEU A 312 2.25 29.58 11.87
C LEU A 312 2.59 28.71 13.09
N ALA A 313 2.23 29.16 14.30
CA ALA A 313 2.43 28.37 15.52
C ALA A 313 1.51 27.14 15.57
N SER A 314 0.19 27.29 15.35
CA SER A 314 -0.73 26.15 15.42
C SER A 314 -0.59 25.19 14.24
N GLY A 315 -0.24 25.68 13.05
CA GLY A 315 0.06 24.86 11.88
C GLY A 315 1.25 23.93 12.09
N ARG A 316 2.36 24.44 12.66
CA ARG A 316 3.53 23.61 13.01
C ARG A 316 3.19 22.55 14.05
N VAL A 317 2.48 22.92 15.14
CA VAL A 317 2.05 21.97 16.18
C VAL A 317 1.16 20.86 15.58
N TYR A 318 0.17 21.22 14.77
CA TYR A 318 -0.76 20.28 14.14
C TYR A 318 -0.06 19.29 13.19
N LEU A 319 0.83 19.77 12.32
CA LEU A 319 1.61 18.90 11.42
C LEU A 319 2.57 18.00 12.19
N ARG A 320 3.23 18.51 13.23
CA ARG A 320 4.15 17.73 14.08
C ARG A 320 3.42 16.59 14.80
N GLN A 321 2.26 16.89 15.41
CA GLN A 321 1.38 15.90 16.05
C GLN A 321 0.83 14.85 15.09
N LEU A 322 0.48 15.23 13.84
CA LEU A 322 0.08 14.26 12.81
C LEU A 322 1.20 13.27 12.50
N ILE A 323 2.44 13.75 12.36
CA ILE A 323 3.60 12.88 12.12
C ILE A 323 3.82 11.96 13.31
N ASP A 324 3.78 12.46 14.56
CA ASP A 324 3.95 11.63 15.76
C ASP A 324 2.88 10.54 15.86
N ARG A 325 1.62 10.83 15.50
CA ARG A 325 0.56 9.82 15.40
C ARG A 325 0.83 8.79 14.31
N MET A 326 1.30 9.20 13.13
CA MET A 326 1.69 8.26 12.06
C MET A 326 2.86 7.36 12.47
N MET A 327 3.89 7.90 13.13
CA MET A 327 5.00 7.10 13.67
C MET A 327 4.50 6.11 14.74
N SER A 328 3.58 6.54 15.60
CA SER A 328 2.93 5.73 16.64
C SER A 328 1.92 4.69 16.10
N GLY A 329 1.57 4.72 14.82
CA GLY A 329 0.77 3.67 14.17
C GLY A 329 -0.44 4.14 13.35
N GLU A 330 -0.81 5.42 13.38
CA GLU A 330 -2.00 5.92 12.67
C GLU A 330 -1.88 5.71 11.14
N LEU A 331 -2.93 5.16 10.53
CA LEU A 331 -2.94 4.86 9.11
C LEU A 331 -3.22 6.11 8.25
N PRO A 332 -2.41 6.42 7.23
CA PRO A 332 -2.57 7.62 6.41
C PRO A 332 -3.65 7.49 5.33
N GLY A 333 -4.03 6.26 4.96
CA GLY A 333 -4.98 5.91 3.90
C GLY A 333 -6.07 4.93 4.37
N ARG A 334 -6.62 4.11 3.47
CA ARG A 334 -7.61 3.06 3.81
C ARG A 334 -6.88 1.71 4.00
N PRO A 335 -7.07 0.96 5.11
CA PRO A 335 -6.51 -0.38 5.22
C PRO A 335 -7.13 -1.32 4.18
N VAL A 336 -6.31 -2.19 3.62
CA VAL A 336 -6.69 -3.30 2.74
C VAL A 336 -5.99 -4.58 3.17
N GLU A 337 -6.36 -5.72 2.60
CA GLU A 337 -5.82 -7.04 2.97
C GLU A 337 -4.29 -7.12 2.88
N GLY A 338 -3.68 -8.04 3.63
CA GLY A 338 -2.25 -8.31 3.56
C GLY A 338 -1.35 -7.18 4.08
N ASN A 339 -1.72 -6.57 5.22
CA ASN A 339 -0.98 -5.50 5.90
C ASN A 339 -0.56 -4.34 4.97
N ALA A 340 -1.51 -3.86 4.18
CA ALA A 340 -1.30 -2.77 3.24
C ALA A 340 -2.37 -1.67 3.39
N VAL A 341 -2.03 -0.49 2.87
CA VAL A 341 -2.86 0.71 2.88
C VAL A 341 -3.02 1.20 1.45
N GLU A 342 -4.25 1.49 1.04
CA GLU A 342 -4.54 2.22 -0.20
C GLU A 342 -4.29 3.72 0.02
N LEU A 343 -3.41 4.29 -0.80
CA LEU A 343 -3.16 5.72 -0.90
C LEU A 343 -3.21 6.15 -2.37
N TRP A 344 -3.91 7.25 -2.64
CA TRP A 344 -3.92 7.86 -3.96
C TRP A 344 -2.72 8.79 -4.13
N ARG A 345 -2.07 8.71 -5.30
CA ARG A 345 -0.87 9.48 -5.67
C ARG A 345 -0.93 9.85 -7.15
N TRP A 346 -0.25 10.93 -7.52
CA TRP A 346 -0.10 11.32 -8.92
C TRP A 346 0.87 10.40 -9.66
N ASN A 347 0.45 9.84 -10.80
CA ASN A 347 1.34 9.11 -11.71
C ASN A 347 1.80 10.07 -12.82
N GLN A 348 3.11 10.33 -12.89
CA GLN A 348 3.68 11.30 -13.84
C GLN A 348 3.59 10.81 -15.30
N GLU A 349 3.81 9.52 -15.57
CA GLU A 349 3.79 8.94 -16.92
C GLU A 349 2.39 8.99 -17.54
N ARG A 350 1.36 8.80 -16.71
CA ARG A 350 -0.05 8.82 -17.12
C ARG A 350 -0.70 10.19 -16.97
N GLN A 351 -0.11 11.13 -16.23
CA GLN A 351 -0.67 12.43 -15.87
C GLN A 351 -2.08 12.32 -15.23
N GLU A 352 -2.24 11.40 -14.29
CA GLU A 352 -3.50 11.17 -13.57
C GLU A 352 -3.27 10.59 -12.16
N PRO A 353 -4.20 10.77 -11.22
CA PRO A 353 -4.13 10.16 -9.90
C PRO A 353 -4.47 8.67 -9.98
N VAL A 354 -3.67 7.84 -9.30
CA VAL A 354 -3.80 6.38 -9.28
C VAL A 354 -3.80 5.88 -7.82
N ALA A 355 -4.64 4.89 -7.54
CA ALA A 355 -4.63 4.16 -6.27
C ALA A 355 -3.38 3.26 -6.17
N MET A 356 -2.55 3.47 -5.17
CA MET A 356 -1.41 2.62 -4.84
C MET A 356 -1.71 1.81 -3.57
N ARG A 357 -1.51 0.49 -3.64
CA ARG A 357 -1.51 -0.39 -2.47
C ARG A 357 -0.08 -0.48 -1.95
N LEU A 358 0.17 0.07 -0.77
CA LEU A 358 1.50 0.22 -0.18
C LEU A 358 1.58 -0.54 1.16
N PRO A 359 2.73 -1.14 1.53
CA PRO A 359 2.91 -1.72 2.87
C PRO A 359 2.62 -0.70 3.98
N THR A 360 1.99 -1.13 5.08
CA THR A 360 1.54 -0.22 6.15
C THR A 360 2.65 0.69 6.69
N GLU A 361 3.87 0.19 6.91
CA GLU A 361 4.98 1.03 7.39
C GLU A 361 5.46 2.03 6.33
N ALA A 362 5.65 1.59 5.08
CA ALA A 362 6.01 2.47 3.98
C ALA A 362 4.98 3.60 3.78
N ALA A 363 3.69 3.27 3.83
CA ALA A 363 2.62 4.26 3.76
C ALA A 363 2.74 5.31 4.87
N ARG A 364 2.95 4.89 6.13
CA ARG A 364 3.14 5.79 7.29
C ARG A 364 4.39 6.66 7.14
N LEU A 365 5.51 6.12 6.65
CA LEU A 365 6.77 6.84 6.48
C LEU A 365 6.77 7.81 5.30
N MET A 366 6.21 7.44 4.14
CA MET A 366 5.91 8.41 3.08
C MET A 366 5.01 9.52 3.61
N GLU A 367 4.02 9.13 4.42
CA GLU A 367 3.06 10.01 5.08
C GLU A 367 3.75 11.10 5.91
N ALA A 368 4.49 10.64 6.92
CA ALA A 368 5.34 11.43 7.80
C ALA A 368 6.31 12.34 7.02
N GLY A 369 6.95 11.81 5.99
CA GLY A 369 7.94 12.53 5.19
C GLY A 369 7.38 13.63 4.31
N ASN A 370 6.14 13.50 3.84
CA ASN A 370 5.43 14.58 3.14
C ASN A 370 5.06 15.69 4.12
N LEU A 371 4.49 15.36 5.29
CA LEU A 371 4.13 16.35 6.31
C LEU A 371 5.36 17.03 6.95
N ALA A 372 6.49 16.33 7.04
CA ALA A 372 7.76 16.90 7.48
C ALA A 372 8.38 17.84 6.42
N TYR A 373 8.18 17.55 5.13
CA TYR A 373 8.54 18.49 4.06
C TYR A 373 7.63 19.74 4.07
N ASP A 374 6.35 19.58 4.36
CA ASP A 374 5.43 20.71 4.56
C ASP A 374 5.76 21.52 5.84
N LEU A 375 6.28 20.90 6.90
CA LEU A 375 6.88 21.61 8.04
C LEU A 375 8.12 22.43 7.62
N LEU A 376 9.03 21.83 6.84
CA LEU A 376 10.21 22.53 6.32
C LEU A 376 9.85 23.71 5.41
N ARG A 377 8.74 23.63 4.67
CA ARG A 377 8.25 24.75 3.82
C ARG A 377 7.71 25.94 4.62
N ILE A 378 7.20 25.72 5.84
CA ILE A 378 6.68 26.78 6.71
C ILE A 378 7.69 27.24 7.78
N SER A 379 8.74 26.45 8.03
CA SER A 379 9.91 26.81 8.85
C SER A 379 11.20 26.30 8.18
N PRO A 380 11.71 26.99 7.13
CA PRO A 380 12.96 26.60 6.46
C PRO A 380 14.21 26.72 7.34
N GLU A 381 14.11 27.44 8.46
CA GLU A 381 15.18 27.65 9.45
C GLU A 381 15.42 26.45 10.38
N ASP A 382 14.52 25.46 10.40
CA ASP A 382 14.51 24.36 11.36
C ASP A 382 15.05 23.06 10.74
N SER A 383 16.34 22.78 11.00
CA SER A 383 17.03 21.61 10.46
C SER A 383 16.45 20.28 10.96
N ASP A 384 15.72 20.26 12.08
CA ASP A 384 15.04 19.06 12.56
C ASP A 384 13.94 18.62 11.59
N TYR A 385 13.25 19.53 10.90
CA TYR A 385 12.27 19.17 9.87
C TYR A 385 12.94 18.67 8.60
N GLN A 386 14.07 19.23 8.18
CA GLN A 386 14.83 18.72 7.04
C GLN A 386 15.31 17.29 7.30
N ARG A 387 15.90 17.05 8.48
CA ARG A 387 16.38 15.73 8.92
C ARG A 387 15.23 14.73 9.06
N LEU A 388 14.08 15.14 9.58
CA LEU A 388 12.87 14.31 9.68
C LEU A 388 12.29 13.96 8.30
N ALA A 389 12.22 14.91 7.38
CA ALA A 389 11.71 14.70 6.02
C ALA A 389 12.61 13.77 5.20
N LEU A 390 13.94 13.95 5.29
CA LEU A 390 14.91 13.09 4.61
C LEU A 390 14.92 11.66 5.20
N SER A 391 15.05 11.51 6.52
CA SER A 391 15.12 10.19 7.18
C SER A 391 13.89 9.32 6.88
N THR A 392 12.68 9.87 7.01
CA THR A 392 11.42 9.15 6.79
C THR A 392 11.23 8.77 5.32
N ARG A 393 11.53 9.67 4.36
CA ARG A 393 11.42 9.37 2.92
C ARG A 393 12.47 8.37 2.45
N LEU A 394 13.72 8.48 2.91
CA LEU A 394 14.79 7.52 2.60
C LEU A 394 14.47 6.12 3.15
N LYS A 395 13.92 6.03 4.37
CA LYS A 395 13.43 4.75 4.93
C LYS A 395 12.23 4.20 4.14
N ALA A 396 11.29 5.06 3.72
CA ALA A 396 10.15 4.65 2.91
C ALA A 396 10.57 4.07 1.55
N ASP A 397 11.46 4.75 0.81
CA ASP A 397 11.95 4.28 -0.49
C ASP A 397 12.65 2.92 -0.35
N LYS A 398 13.46 2.70 0.70
CA LYS A 398 14.04 1.36 0.98
C LYS A 398 13.00 0.27 1.23
N ILE A 399 11.87 0.56 1.89
CA ILE A 399 10.82 -0.45 2.09
C ILE A 399 10.04 -0.72 0.79
N LEU A 400 9.88 0.29 -0.07
CA LEU A 400 9.11 0.18 -1.32
C LEU A 400 9.85 -0.52 -2.46
N PHE A 401 11.14 -0.22 -2.63
CA PHE A 401 11.96 -0.73 -3.73
C PHE A 401 12.81 -1.97 -3.35
N GLY A 402 12.81 -2.35 -2.07
CA GLY A 402 13.55 -3.47 -1.51
C GLY A 402 14.71 -2.99 -0.64
N PRO A 403 14.84 -3.47 0.61
CA PRO A 403 15.76 -2.85 1.57
C PRO A 403 17.24 -3.09 1.22
N ASP A 404 17.53 -4.14 0.45
CA ASP A 404 18.86 -4.49 -0.07
C ASP A 404 19.10 -3.99 -1.50
N GLN A 405 18.10 -3.35 -2.13
CA GLN A 405 18.25 -2.71 -3.43
C GLN A 405 18.78 -1.27 -3.27
N PRO A 406 19.52 -0.73 -4.24
CA PRO A 406 19.89 0.69 -4.24
C PRO A 406 18.64 1.59 -4.25
N LEU A 407 18.78 2.80 -3.73
CA LEU A 407 17.73 3.80 -3.71
C LEU A 407 17.27 4.16 -5.14
N PRO A 408 15.97 4.42 -5.35
CA PRO A 408 15.48 4.93 -6.63
C PRO A 408 16.10 6.29 -6.92
N GLN A 409 16.77 6.41 -8.06
CA GLN A 409 17.34 7.68 -8.53
C GLN A 409 16.42 8.36 -9.56
N GLY A 410 16.45 9.69 -9.63
CA GLY A 410 15.65 10.49 -10.55
C GLY A 410 14.80 11.56 -9.87
N ALA A 411 14.14 12.40 -10.65
CA ALA A 411 13.35 13.51 -10.12
C ALA A 411 12.17 13.01 -9.24
N GLY A 412 12.05 13.56 -8.04
CA GLY A 412 10.96 13.26 -7.09
C GLY A 412 11.27 12.17 -6.05
N THR A 413 12.36 11.40 -6.20
CA THR A 413 12.75 10.35 -5.25
C THR A 413 13.35 10.92 -3.96
N ALA A 414 13.40 10.13 -2.88
CA ALA A 414 14.07 10.56 -1.65
C ALA A 414 15.58 10.78 -1.86
N TYR A 415 16.22 9.98 -2.73
CA TYR A 415 17.61 10.16 -3.14
C TYR A 415 17.85 11.56 -3.71
N ALA A 416 17.04 12.00 -4.68
CA ALA A 416 17.22 13.33 -5.30
C ALA A 416 16.99 14.49 -4.30
N ALA A 417 16.08 14.32 -3.34
CA ALA A 417 15.90 15.30 -2.26
C ALA A 417 17.11 15.35 -1.30
N ALA A 418 17.71 14.20 -0.99
CA ALA A 418 18.92 14.11 -0.16
C ALA A 418 20.16 14.70 -0.87
N VAL A 419 20.33 14.42 -2.17
CA VAL A 419 21.36 15.07 -3.01
C VAL A 419 21.21 16.59 -3.02
N ALA A 420 19.99 17.10 -3.14
CA ALA A 420 19.70 18.53 -3.13
C ALA A 420 19.90 19.20 -1.77
N ALA A 421 19.85 18.45 -0.67
CA ALA A 421 20.12 18.93 0.69
C ALA A 421 21.62 19.02 1.01
N GLY A 422 22.48 18.28 0.27
CA GLY A 422 23.92 18.28 0.45
C GLY A 422 24.44 17.32 1.53
N PRO A 423 25.77 17.06 1.57
CA PRO A 423 26.36 16.00 2.40
C PRO A 423 26.12 16.22 3.90
N ASP A 424 26.28 17.44 4.41
CA ASP A 424 26.17 17.75 5.85
C ASP A 424 24.78 17.38 6.41
N ALA A 425 23.71 17.72 5.68
CA ALA A 425 22.33 17.38 6.05
C ALA A 425 22.07 15.86 6.04
N VAL A 426 22.76 15.11 5.16
CA VAL A 426 22.65 13.64 5.10
C VAL A 426 23.53 12.96 6.16
N GLU A 427 24.66 13.56 6.58
CA GLU A 427 25.39 13.09 7.77
C GLU A 427 24.58 13.32 9.05
N GLU A 428 23.85 14.42 9.18
CA GLU A 428 22.88 14.62 10.25
C GLU A 428 21.80 13.51 10.28
N VAL A 429 21.24 13.15 9.12
CA VAL A 429 20.28 12.04 8.98
C VAL A 429 20.91 10.72 9.44
N LEU A 430 22.14 10.41 9.00
CA LEU A 430 22.87 9.21 9.40
C LEU A 430 23.11 9.21 10.93
N ALA A 431 23.55 10.34 11.50
CA ALA A 431 23.86 10.47 12.92
C ALA A 431 22.61 10.30 13.80
N ALA A 432 21.46 10.85 13.36
CA ALA A 432 20.18 10.66 14.04
C ALA A 432 19.68 9.22 13.92
N ALA A 433 19.75 8.59 12.73
CA ALA A 433 19.34 7.21 12.53
C ALA A 433 20.19 6.22 13.35
N LEU A 434 21.51 6.45 13.45
CA LEU A 434 22.39 5.69 14.36
C LEU A 434 21.99 5.88 15.84
N LYS A 435 21.63 7.10 16.26
CA LYS A 435 21.19 7.38 17.64
C LYS A 435 19.83 6.75 17.97
N GLN A 436 18.96 6.60 16.98
CA GLN A 436 17.60 6.04 17.12
C GLN A 436 17.55 4.51 16.90
N ASN A 437 18.68 3.87 16.58
CA ASN A 437 18.75 2.46 16.17
C ASN A 437 17.83 2.13 14.98
N GLU A 438 17.84 3.00 13.97
CA GLU A 438 17.07 2.89 12.71
C GLU A 438 18.00 2.47 11.55
N PRO A 439 18.42 1.21 11.46
CA PRO A 439 19.49 0.78 10.55
C PRO A 439 19.11 0.93 9.07
N LEU A 440 17.83 0.92 8.72
CA LEU A 440 17.39 1.07 7.33
C LEU A 440 17.47 2.53 6.85
N ALA A 441 17.08 3.48 7.70
CA ALA A 441 17.28 4.91 7.44
C ALA A 441 18.77 5.26 7.39
N ALA A 442 19.56 4.70 8.31
CA ALA A 442 21.02 4.85 8.32
C ALA A 442 21.68 4.27 7.05
N ALA A 443 21.24 3.11 6.56
CA ALA A 443 21.80 2.50 5.36
C ALA A 443 21.51 3.35 4.11
N ALA A 444 20.29 3.88 3.99
CA ALA A 444 19.92 4.79 2.92
C ALA A 444 20.71 6.12 2.95
N ALA A 445 20.94 6.68 4.13
CA ALA A 445 21.77 7.88 4.29
C ALA A 445 23.25 7.63 3.95
N ALA A 446 23.80 6.48 4.39
CA ALA A 446 25.16 6.07 4.03
C ALA A 446 25.34 5.90 2.52
N GLU A 447 24.37 5.28 1.83
CA GLU A 447 24.39 5.11 0.38
C GLU A 447 24.48 6.47 -0.35
N VAL A 448 23.62 7.43 0.01
CA VAL A 448 23.65 8.79 -0.56
C VAL A 448 24.99 9.49 -0.28
N LEU A 449 25.51 9.41 0.96
CA LEU A 449 26.82 9.99 1.33
C LEU A 449 27.98 9.37 0.53
N GLY A 450 27.85 8.13 0.07
CA GLY A 450 28.81 7.52 -0.84
C GLY A 450 28.88 8.20 -2.21
N ASP A 451 27.76 8.72 -2.71
CA ASP A 451 27.65 9.31 -4.05
C ASP A 451 27.79 10.85 -4.05
N ILE A 452 27.52 11.55 -2.94
CA ILE A 452 27.66 13.02 -2.83
C ILE A 452 28.81 13.49 -1.91
N GLY A 453 29.39 12.61 -1.11
CA GLY A 453 30.36 12.95 -0.07
C GLY A 453 31.81 12.94 -0.54
N GLY A 454 32.66 13.72 0.13
CA GLY A 454 34.12 13.69 -0.05
C GLY A 454 34.90 13.25 1.19
N PRO A 455 36.25 13.18 1.10
CA PRO A 455 37.11 12.61 2.15
C PRO A 455 37.06 13.33 3.51
N GLU A 456 36.55 14.56 3.55
CA GLU A 456 36.25 15.32 4.77
C GLU A 456 35.23 14.63 5.69
N LEU A 457 34.26 13.87 5.16
CA LEU A 457 33.32 13.05 5.96
C LEU A 457 34.01 11.94 6.77
N LEU A 458 35.31 11.71 6.56
CA LEU A 458 36.13 10.74 7.28
C LEU A 458 37.13 11.42 8.23
N ARG A 459 37.08 12.76 8.34
CA ARG A 459 37.96 13.59 9.18
C ARG A 459 37.17 14.20 10.35
N SER A 460 36.97 13.44 11.42
CA SER A 460 36.42 14.01 12.65
C SER A 460 37.37 15.01 13.29
N GLN A 461 36.83 16.15 13.74
CA GLN A 461 37.52 17.00 14.71
C GLN A 461 37.71 16.23 16.03
N GLY A 462 38.77 16.56 16.79
CA GLY A 462 39.05 15.95 18.09
C GLY A 462 39.47 14.47 18.10
N GLY A 463 39.66 13.83 16.94
CA GLY A 463 40.17 12.45 16.85
C GLY A 463 39.14 11.35 17.13
N ALA A 464 37.84 11.67 17.15
CA ALA A 464 36.77 10.67 17.18
C ALA A 464 36.62 9.93 15.82
N MET A 465 35.78 8.90 15.78
CA MET A 465 35.36 8.26 14.53
C MET A 465 34.20 9.03 13.90
N SER A 466 34.25 9.29 12.60
CA SER A 466 33.15 9.95 11.89
C SER A 466 31.91 9.06 11.78
N THR A 467 30.79 9.63 11.37
CA THR A 467 29.49 8.94 11.43
C THR A 467 29.42 7.72 10.51
N LEU A 468 30.03 7.77 9.32
CA LEU A 468 30.19 6.61 8.43
C LEU A 468 31.04 5.49 9.04
N VAL A 469 32.12 5.82 9.77
CA VAL A 469 32.96 4.82 10.43
C VAL A 469 32.21 4.18 11.62
N ARG A 470 31.40 4.96 12.34
CA ARG A 470 30.50 4.45 13.39
C ARG A 470 29.38 3.57 12.84
N ALA A 471 29.00 3.70 11.57
CA ALA A 471 28.05 2.82 10.90
C ALA A 471 28.64 1.41 10.64
N LEU A 472 29.93 1.29 10.31
CA LEU A 472 30.64 0.00 10.22
C LEU A 472 30.61 -0.80 11.54
N GLN A 473 30.43 -0.12 12.68
CA GLN A 473 30.38 -0.72 14.01
C GLN A 473 28.97 -1.15 14.47
N GLN A 474 27.93 -1.01 13.64
CA GLN A 474 26.56 -1.39 14.03
C GLN A 474 26.33 -2.91 13.93
N PRO A 475 25.22 -3.46 14.47
CA PRO A 475 24.89 -4.87 14.32
C PRO A 475 24.52 -5.22 12.87
N SER A 476 23.60 -4.45 12.28
CA SER A 476 22.99 -4.69 10.96
C SER A 476 24.01 -4.84 9.83
N GLN A 477 24.00 -5.99 9.15
CA GLN A 477 24.87 -6.26 7.99
C GLN A 477 24.67 -5.24 6.87
N ARG A 478 23.41 -4.99 6.47
CA ARG A 478 22.98 -4.00 5.46
C ARG A 478 23.58 -2.61 5.67
N LEU A 479 23.62 -2.14 6.93
CA LEU A 479 24.22 -0.86 7.28
C LEU A 479 25.76 -0.87 7.19
N LYS A 480 26.42 -1.95 7.63
CA LYS A 480 27.87 -2.10 7.44
C LYS A 480 28.24 -2.09 5.96
N PHE A 481 27.46 -2.78 5.13
CA PHE A 481 27.68 -2.86 3.68
C PHE A 481 27.56 -1.48 3.03
N ALA A 482 26.43 -0.77 3.26
CA ALA A 482 26.23 0.57 2.72
C ALA A 482 27.30 1.57 3.19
N ALA A 483 27.71 1.51 4.47
CA ALA A 483 28.79 2.34 5.00
C ALA A 483 30.18 1.98 4.42
N MET A 484 30.45 0.69 4.18
CA MET A 484 31.67 0.23 3.51
C MET A 484 31.70 0.74 2.06
N GLU A 485 30.62 0.53 1.30
CA GLU A 485 30.50 0.99 -0.09
C GLU A 485 30.67 2.51 -0.17
N ALA A 486 30.04 3.27 0.72
CA ALA A 486 30.19 4.71 0.78
C ALA A 486 31.64 5.16 1.00
N ILE A 487 32.35 4.55 1.96
CA ILE A 487 33.76 4.85 2.22
C ILE A 487 34.65 4.48 1.03
N LEU A 488 34.32 3.40 0.29
CA LEU A 488 35.02 3.01 -0.93
C LEU A 488 34.79 3.99 -2.09
N LYS A 489 33.55 4.47 -2.28
CA LYS A 489 33.20 5.50 -3.27
C LYS A 489 33.91 6.83 -2.98
N ILE A 490 33.92 7.27 -1.72
CA ILE A 490 34.64 8.46 -1.23
C ILE A 490 36.16 8.37 -1.48
N ASN A 491 36.72 7.15 -1.55
CA ASN A 491 38.11 6.87 -1.95
C ASN A 491 39.17 7.71 -1.17
N PRO A 492 39.24 7.59 0.16
CA PRO A 492 40.17 8.36 0.99
C PRO A 492 41.63 8.01 0.70
N ARG A 493 42.38 9.01 0.21
CA ARG A 493 43.84 8.90 -0.06
C ARG A 493 44.74 8.98 1.17
N GLN A 494 44.15 9.04 2.36
CA GLN A 494 44.84 9.19 3.65
C GLN A 494 44.15 8.27 4.67
N SER A 495 44.93 7.74 5.63
CA SER A 495 44.36 6.97 6.73
C SER A 495 43.46 7.86 7.61
N PHE A 496 42.37 7.29 8.11
CA PHE A 496 41.37 7.96 8.93
C PHE A 496 41.11 7.17 10.23
N VAL A 497 40.53 7.83 11.23
CA VAL A 497 40.26 7.21 12.54
C VAL A 497 39.29 6.03 12.36
N GLY A 498 39.72 4.83 12.73
CA GLY A 498 38.93 3.61 12.60
C GLY A 498 39.01 2.91 11.23
N ALA A 499 39.97 3.25 10.36
CA ALA A 499 40.17 2.57 9.07
C ALA A 499 40.30 1.03 9.17
N GLY A 500 40.73 0.49 10.32
CA GLY A 500 40.73 -0.97 10.57
C GLY A 500 39.34 -1.62 10.46
N PHE A 501 38.25 -0.90 10.78
CA PHE A 501 36.88 -1.42 10.62
C PHE A 501 36.49 -1.54 9.15
N LEU A 502 37.04 -0.69 8.25
CA LEU A 502 36.84 -0.85 6.81
C LEU A 502 37.51 -2.13 6.31
N THR A 503 38.75 -2.42 6.74
CA THR A 503 39.44 -3.65 6.37
C THR A 503 38.78 -4.91 6.93
N GLN A 504 38.15 -4.82 8.12
CA GLN A 504 37.36 -5.91 8.68
C GLN A 504 36.03 -6.12 7.92
N ALA A 505 35.33 -5.05 7.54
CA ALA A 505 34.12 -5.12 6.74
C ALA A 505 34.41 -5.71 5.35
N LEU A 506 35.44 -5.22 4.66
CA LEU A 506 35.95 -5.77 3.41
C LEU A 506 36.29 -7.27 3.54
N GLY A 507 37.01 -7.65 4.59
CA GLY A 507 37.37 -9.05 4.84
C GLY A 507 36.18 -9.97 5.10
N ARG A 508 35.10 -9.47 5.71
CA ARG A 508 33.84 -10.22 5.89
C ARG A 508 33.07 -10.32 4.57
N PHE A 509 32.80 -9.20 3.90
CA PHE A 509 31.95 -9.19 2.70
C PHE A 509 32.65 -9.74 1.43
N ALA A 510 33.98 -9.82 1.39
CA ALA A 510 34.72 -10.53 0.34
C ALA A 510 34.87 -12.04 0.60
N ALA A 511 34.40 -12.53 1.77
CA ALA A 511 34.35 -13.95 2.16
C ALA A 511 32.90 -14.41 2.41
N SER A 512 31.96 -13.75 1.76
CA SER A 512 30.51 -13.93 1.84
C SER A 512 30.01 -14.31 0.44
N ASP A 513 29.36 -15.47 0.33
CA ASP A 513 28.68 -15.91 -0.90
C ASP A 513 27.29 -15.25 -1.04
N GLY A 514 26.83 -14.53 -0.02
CA GLY A 514 25.64 -13.66 -0.06
C GLY A 514 24.32 -14.38 0.21
N VAL A 515 24.37 -15.65 0.63
CA VAL A 515 23.21 -16.44 1.05
C VAL A 515 23.14 -16.42 2.59
N PRO A 516 22.03 -15.99 3.23
CA PRO A 516 21.95 -15.97 4.68
C PRO A 516 22.06 -17.40 5.23
N ARG A 517 23.01 -17.65 6.13
CA ARG A 517 23.23 -18.98 6.71
C ARG A 517 22.91 -19.03 8.21
N ALA A 518 22.44 -20.19 8.65
CA ALA A 518 22.26 -20.50 10.05
C ALA A 518 23.00 -21.80 10.40
N LEU A 519 23.67 -21.81 11.55
CA LEU A 519 24.49 -22.94 12.00
C LEU A 519 23.82 -23.60 13.21
N VAL A 520 23.58 -24.91 13.16
CA VAL A 520 22.95 -25.65 14.26
C VAL A 520 23.95 -26.60 14.90
N ALA A 521 24.20 -26.42 16.19
CA ALA A 521 25.10 -27.27 16.97
C ALA A 521 24.32 -28.04 18.04
N HIS A 522 24.33 -29.37 17.92
CA HIS A 522 23.57 -30.26 18.81
C HIS A 522 24.33 -31.56 19.05
N THR A 523 24.22 -32.09 20.26
CA THR A 523 24.63 -33.46 20.61
C THR A 523 23.93 -34.52 19.75
N HIS A 524 22.68 -34.30 19.35
CA HIS A 524 21.89 -35.23 18.54
C HIS A 524 21.73 -34.74 17.09
N SER A 525 22.24 -35.54 16.14
CA SER A 525 22.25 -35.19 14.70
C SER A 525 20.87 -35.12 14.04
N ASP A 526 19.84 -35.66 14.69
CA ASP A 526 18.46 -35.64 14.18
C ASP A 526 17.72 -34.38 14.64
N GLU A 527 17.87 -33.97 15.91
CA GLU A 527 17.37 -32.67 16.42
C GLU A 527 18.06 -31.50 15.69
N ALA A 528 19.37 -31.59 15.43
CA ALA A 528 20.08 -30.63 14.59
C ALA A 528 19.46 -30.49 13.18
N ARG A 529 18.97 -31.60 12.60
CA ARG A 529 18.34 -31.62 11.27
C ARG A 529 16.92 -31.06 11.30
N THR A 530 16.16 -31.31 12.36
CA THR A 530 14.82 -30.74 12.56
C THR A 530 14.90 -29.21 12.69
N LEU A 531 15.79 -28.70 13.55
CA LEU A 531 16.04 -27.26 13.68
C LEU A 531 16.57 -26.65 12.37
N GLY A 532 17.45 -27.36 11.65
CA GLY A 532 17.90 -26.97 10.31
C GLY A 532 16.74 -26.80 9.34
N ALA A 533 15.88 -27.81 9.18
CA ALA A 533 14.72 -27.73 8.29
C ALA A 533 13.73 -26.59 8.64
N MET A 534 13.59 -26.25 9.92
CA MET A 534 12.81 -25.08 10.36
C MET A 534 13.44 -23.74 9.92
N LEU A 535 14.77 -23.64 9.96
CA LEU A 535 15.52 -22.48 9.50
C LEU A 535 15.55 -22.37 7.96
N GLU A 536 15.57 -23.51 7.25
CA GLU A 536 15.43 -23.56 5.79
C GLU A 536 14.05 -23.07 5.33
N TYR A 537 12.98 -23.41 6.05
CA TYR A 537 11.65 -22.84 5.81
C TYR A 537 11.58 -21.32 6.05
N LEU A 538 12.44 -20.78 6.91
CA LEU A 538 12.62 -19.34 7.13
C LEU A 538 13.57 -18.67 6.10
N GLY A 539 14.14 -19.44 5.17
CA GLY A 539 14.96 -18.93 4.07
C GLY A 539 16.47 -18.91 4.31
N TYR A 540 16.97 -19.59 5.34
CA TYR A 540 18.41 -19.77 5.56
C TYR A 540 18.93 -21.03 4.86
N GLU A 541 20.18 -21.01 4.36
CA GLU A 541 20.93 -22.26 4.18
C GLU A 541 21.43 -22.75 5.55
N THR A 542 21.42 -24.06 5.79
CA THR A 542 21.83 -24.61 7.11
C THR A 542 23.03 -25.54 7.05
N ASP A 543 23.89 -25.42 8.06
CA ASP A 543 24.98 -26.34 8.33
C ASP A 543 24.82 -26.89 9.76
N ALA A 544 25.30 -28.11 9.99
CA ALA A 544 25.21 -28.80 11.29
C ALA A 544 26.58 -29.10 11.89
N ALA A 545 26.68 -29.07 13.22
CA ALA A 545 27.87 -29.40 14.02
C ALA A 545 27.48 -30.25 15.25
N THR A 546 28.37 -31.10 15.76
CA THR A 546 28.10 -31.95 16.95
C THR A 546 28.91 -31.58 18.17
N THR A 547 29.86 -30.64 18.04
CA THR A 547 30.71 -30.15 19.15
C THR A 547 30.90 -28.64 19.13
N GLY A 548 31.17 -28.07 20.31
CA GLY A 548 31.49 -26.65 20.51
C GLY A 548 32.68 -26.17 19.66
N ARG A 549 33.63 -27.07 19.36
CA ARG A 549 34.79 -26.79 18.51
C ARG A 549 34.45 -26.78 17.02
N GLU A 550 33.58 -27.67 16.55
CA GLU A 550 33.14 -27.68 15.15
C GLU A 550 32.30 -26.44 14.83
N VAL A 551 31.32 -26.11 15.67
CA VAL A 551 30.46 -24.94 15.48
C VAL A 551 31.29 -23.64 15.46
N PHE A 552 32.27 -23.50 16.35
CA PHE A 552 33.19 -22.37 16.32
C PHE A 552 34.05 -22.35 15.04
N LEU A 553 34.58 -23.50 14.60
CA LEU A 553 35.41 -23.57 13.40
C LEU A 553 34.64 -23.34 12.10
N ALA A 554 33.36 -23.70 12.03
CA ALA A 554 32.47 -23.37 10.92
C ALA A 554 32.17 -21.86 10.91
N ALA A 555 31.67 -21.31 12.02
CA ALA A 555 31.35 -19.89 12.15
C ALA A 555 32.55 -18.95 11.97
N ALA A 556 33.76 -19.42 12.28
CA ALA A 556 35.00 -18.68 12.05
C ALA A 556 35.53 -18.77 10.59
N ARG A 557 34.95 -19.63 9.74
CA ARG A 557 35.35 -19.83 8.33
C ARG A 557 34.44 -19.15 7.33
N ASN A 558 33.12 -19.19 7.51
CA ASN A 558 32.16 -18.52 6.63
C ASN A 558 31.65 -17.21 7.26
N ALA A 559 31.63 -16.13 6.47
CA ALA A 559 31.08 -14.84 6.87
C ALA A 559 29.54 -14.79 6.85
N ASP A 560 28.88 -15.69 6.12
CA ASP A 560 27.44 -15.65 5.83
C ASP A 560 26.53 -16.08 6.99
N TYR A 561 27.10 -16.64 8.07
CA TYR A 561 26.29 -16.97 9.24
C TYR A 561 25.71 -15.69 9.85
N ASP A 562 24.38 -15.69 9.97
CA ASP A 562 23.55 -14.65 10.57
C ASP A 562 23.07 -15.02 11.98
N LEU A 563 23.02 -16.32 12.32
CA LEU A 563 22.77 -16.83 13.66
C LEU A 563 23.40 -18.22 13.87
N VAL A 564 23.58 -18.59 15.14
CA VAL A 564 23.88 -19.97 15.56
C VAL A 564 22.85 -20.46 16.58
N LEU A 565 22.38 -21.69 16.45
CA LEU A 565 21.69 -22.42 17.53
C LEU A 565 22.69 -23.36 18.22
N ILE A 566 22.71 -23.34 19.55
CA ILE A 566 23.61 -24.13 20.40
C ILE A 566 22.77 -24.84 21.47
N ASP A 567 22.66 -26.15 21.36
CA ASP A 567 22.23 -27.08 22.41
C ASP A 567 22.99 -26.80 23.73
N ASP A 568 22.27 -26.66 24.86
CA ASP A 568 22.91 -26.41 26.15
C ASP A 568 23.66 -27.65 26.71
N GLY A 569 23.31 -28.85 26.23
CA GLY A 569 24.07 -30.09 26.39
C GLY A 569 25.31 -30.22 25.49
N LEU A 570 25.57 -29.29 24.56
CA LEU A 570 26.71 -29.35 23.63
C LEU A 570 28.05 -29.47 24.38
N THR A 571 28.96 -30.30 23.86
CA THR A 571 30.26 -30.56 24.49
C THR A 571 31.47 -30.28 23.58
N GLN A 572 32.66 -30.28 24.18
CA GLN A 572 33.97 -30.13 23.53
C GLN A 572 34.16 -28.82 22.72
N PRO A 573 34.19 -27.64 23.37
CA PRO A 573 33.90 -27.37 24.79
C PRO A 573 32.40 -27.24 25.06
N ASN A 574 32.00 -27.02 26.32
CA ASN A 574 30.56 -26.90 26.66
C ASN A 574 29.89 -25.67 26.02
N ALA A 575 28.55 -25.62 26.03
CA ALA A 575 27.78 -24.51 25.45
C ALA A 575 28.23 -23.12 25.96
N SER A 576 28.42 -22.96 27.28
CA SER A 576 28.86 -21.70 27.90
C SER A 576 30.27 -21.28 27.45
N GLU A 577 31.23 -22.21 27.48
CA GLU A 577 32.59 -22.00 26.97
C GLU A 577 32.61 -21.71 25.46
N THR A 578 31.69 -22.31 24.70
CA THR A 578 31.53 -22.08 23.27
C THR A 578 31.05 -20.66 23.01
N VAL A 579 30.00 -20.17 23.68
CA VAL A 579 29.58 -18.75 23.63
C VAL A 579 30.76 -17.83 23.95
N GLN A 580 31.53 -18.14 25.01
CA GLN A 580 32.71 -17.37 25.39
C GLN A 580 33.86 -17.43 24.37
N MET A 581 33.99 -18.51 23.59
CA MET A 581 34.91 -18.58 22.45
C MET A 581 34.42 -17.70 21.29
N PHE A 582 33.12 -17.76 20.97
CA PHE A 582 32.51 -16.92 19.93
C PHE A 582 32.76 -15.44 20.20
N ARG A 583 32.59 -14.96 21.44
CA ARG A 583 32.85 -13.56 21.83
C ARG A 583 34.31 -13.14 21.84
N LYS A 584 35.27 -14.08 21.90
CA LYS A 584 36.71 -13.78 21.91
C LYS A 584 37.30 -13.62 20.50
N ASP A 585 36.70 -14.21 19.47
CA ASP A 585 37.16 -14.06 18.08
C ASP A 585 36.38 -12.98 17.33
N ALA A 586 37.10 -12.00 16.75
CA ALA A 586 36.50 -10.84 16.10
C ALA A 586 35.59 -11.17 14.92
N ARG A 587 35.68 -12.38 14.32
CA ARG A 587 34.81 -12.83 13.23
C ARG A 587 33.42 -13.24 13.73
N THR A 588 33.38 -13.91 14.88
CA THR A 588 32.17 -14.51 15.48
C THR A 588 31.57 -13.67 16.61
N ALA A 589 32.31 -12.70 17.16
CA ALA A 589 31.91 -12.02 18.40
C ALA A 589 30.56 -11.30 18.36
N ARG A 590 30.07 -10.95 17.17
CA ARG A 590 28.80 -10.24 16.93
C ARG A 590 27.68 -11.12 16.39
N LEU A 591 27.90 -12.43 16.28
CA LEU A 591 26.92 -13.38 15.76
C LEU A 591 25.88 -13.72 16.85
N PRO A 592 24.58 -13.48 16.64
CA PRO A 592 23.54 -13.90 17.58
C PRO A 592 23.58 -15.41 17.86
N ILE A 593 23.34 -15.79 19.11
CA ILE A 593 23.32 -17.20 19.54
C ILE A 593 21.98 -17.51 20.21
N GLY A 594 21.23 -18.47 19.67
CA GLY A 594 20.14 -19.11 20.38
C GLY A 594 20.67 -20.28 21.19
N VAL A 595 20.52 -20.25 22.51
CA VAL A 595 20.83 -21.40 23.37
C VAL A 595 19.58 -22.25 23.48
N VAL A 596 19.59 -23.42 22.84
CA VAL A 596 18.48 -24.38 22.87
C VAL A 596 18.56 -25.14 24.18
N ALA A 597 17.50 -25.09 24.97
CA ALA A 597 17.44 -25.66 26.30
C ALA A 597 16.88 -27.09 26.27
N ASP A 598 17.53 -28.01 26.98
CA ASP A 598 16.89 -29.24 27.46
C ASP A 598 15.61 -28.89 28.25
N PHE A 599 14.53 -29.61 27.95
CA PHE A 599 13.24 -29.48 28.62
C PHE A 599 13.33 -29.83 30.12
N GLU A 600 14.28 -30.68 30.53
CA GLU A 600 14.51 -31.01 31.93
C GLU A 600 15.24 -29.90 32.72
N GLN A 601 16.05 -29.03 32.08
CA GLN A 601 16.92 -28.06 32.77
C GLN A 601 17.00 -26.64 32.14
N PRO A 602 15.86 -25.97 31.83
CA PRO A 602 15.86 -24.68 31.14
C PRO A 602 16.61 -23.54 31.84
N GLU A 603 16.83 -23.66 33.16
CA GLU A 603 17.65 -22.72 33.93
C GLU A 603 19.12 -22.67 33.47
N TYR A 604 19.67 -23.71 32.84
CA TYR A 604 21.07 -23.70 32.38
C TYR A 604 21.24 -22.84 31.13
N ALA A 605 20.49 -23.13 30.05
CA ALA A 605 20.41 -22.26 28.87
C ALA A 605 20.11 -20.80 29.21
N GLN A 606 19.16 -20.53 30.12
CA GLN A 606 18.83 -19.15 30.53
C GLN A 606 20.02 -18.44 31.19
N ARG A 607 20.79 -19.10 32.06
CA ARG A 607 22.00 -18.51 32.67
C ARG A 607 23.11 -18.23 31.66
N ILE A 608 23.19 -18.99 30.56
CA ILE A 608 24.12 -18.68 29.45
C ILE A 608 23.65 -17.44 28.69
N ALA A 609 22.34 -17.32 28.43
CA ALA A 609 21.77 -16.15 27.76
C ALA A 609 21.87 -14.86 28.59
N GLU A 610 21.55 -14.91 29.89
CA GLU A 610 21.67 -13.76 30.80
C GLU A 610 23.10 -13.24 30.95
N ALA A 611 24.11 -14.09 30.71
CA ALA A 611 25.52 -13.74 30.75
C ALA A 611 26.05 -13.08 29.45
N ASP A 612 25.26 -13.03 28.37
CA ASP A 612 25.71 -12.55 27.07
C ASP A 612 24.65 -11.71 26.31
N PRO A 613 24.92 -10.42 25.99
CA PRO A 613 23.93 -9.51 25.42
C PRO A 613 23.57 -9.78 23.95
N LEU A 614 24.14 -10.83 23.34
CA LEU A 614 23.81 -11.31 21.99
C LEU A 614 23.43 -12.81 22.01
N ALA A 615 23.01 -13.33 23.18
CA ALA A 615 22.46 -14.65 23.34
C ALA A 615 21.00 -14.60 23.85
N VAL A 616 20.19 -15.59 23.48
CA VAL A 616 18.80 -15.76 23.92
C VAL A 616 18.55 -17.25 24.17
N SER A 617 17.89 -17.61 25.27
CA SER A 617 17.49 -18.99 25.53
C SER A 617 16.15 -19.32 24.85
N PHE A 618 16.05 -20.53 24.31
CA PHE A 618 14.85 -21.04 23.65
C PHE A 618 14.58 -22.47 24.14
N THR A 619 13.36 -22.78 24.56
CA THR A 619 12.95 -24.18 24.78
C THR A 619 12.73 -24.84 23.41
N ALA A 620 13.20 -26.08 23.22
CA ALA A 620 12.92 -26.83 22.00
C ALA A 620 11.39 -27.02 21.82
N PRO A 621 10.86 -26.94 20.58
CA PRO A 621 9.47 -27.30 20.32
C PRO A 621 9.27 -28.80 20.55
N LEU A 622 8.24 -29.17 21.32
CA LEU A 622 7.84 -30.56 21.51
C LEU A 622 7.25 -31.11 20.20
N ASP A 623 7.65 -32.33 19.82
CA ASP A 623 6.91 -33.13 18.84
C ASP A 623 5.53 -33.50 19.43
N THR A 624 4.44 -33.17 18.70
CA THR A 624 3.04 -33.42 19.09
C THR A 624 2.23 -34.07 17.97
#